data_AF-A0A9E6X6I0-F1
#
_entry.id   AF-A0A9E6X6I0-F1
#
_cell.length_a   1.000
_cell.length_b   1.000
_cell.length_c   1.000
_cell.angle_alpha   90.00
_cell.angle_beta   90.00
_cell.angle_gamma   90.00
#
_symmetry.space_group_name_H-M   'P 1'
#
loop_
_entity.id
_entity.type
_entity.pdbx_description
1 polymer ?
#
loop_
_entity_poly.entity_id
_entity_poly.type
_entity_poly.pdbx_seq_one_letter_code
_entity_poly.pdbx_strand_id
1 'polypeptide(L)'
;MPTDPTASPTSGDEPRCAPDLTNSSALAAVRNGTSYADANGNLRIERVPDATDTTHQFTDETVALSTDYGVSAICTSGGYPSGHTTKAYQAGITLATLLPELAPEILARASEAGNNRIVLGVHSPLDVIGGRIVGQAASAARWSDPIYRSKVLEPARTELITYLENRCGGTVAGCAARGDPYQSNPYGGRSTPADTDETVTDRASAVSTYQSRLTYGFSPIDDTSLPPSVPAGAANLLLTTFPTLSEEQRTSVLAQTQLASGYPLDLTVTGGPAWQRLNLAAAMSATVRINHDGTVTVTNTGGQASVLEDPDRLKGENTG
;
A
#
# COMPACT_ATOMS: atom_id res chain seq x y z
N MET A 1 -23.80 2.18 6.55
CA MET A 1 -24.66 2.50 5.39
C MET A 1 -25.69 1.40 5.20
N PRO A 2 -26.99 1.68 5.40
CA PRO A 2 -28.07 0.74 5.13
C PRO A 2 -28.14 0.36 3.65
N THR A 3 -28.59 -0.85 3.35
CA THR A 3 -28.97 -1.30 1.99
C THR A 3 -30.43 -0.99 1.71
N ASP A 4 -31.26 -0.95 2.75
CA ASP A 4 -32.67 -0.56 2.69
C ASP A 4 -32.80 0.97 2.75
N PRO A 5 -33.30 1.64 1.69
CA PRO A 5 -33.48 3.09 1.68
C PRO A 5 -34.58 3.58 2.64
N THR A 6 -35.39 2.66 3.17
CA THR A 6 -36.45 2.98 4.15
C THR A 6 -35.99 2.81 5.60
N ALA A 7 -34.74 2.40 5.81
CA ALA A 7 -34.16 2.29 7.14
C ALA A 7 -34.19 3.63 7.89
N SER A 8 -34.30 3.56 9.22
CA SER A 8 -34.21 4.76 10.05
C SER A 8 -32.82 5.40 9.95
N PRO A 9 -32.72 6.74 9.88
CA PRO A 9 -31.43 7.42 9.93
C PRO A 9 -30.67 7.09 11.22
N THR A 10 -29.36 6.90 11.10
CA THR A 10 -28.45 6.73 12.24
C THR A 10 -28.44 8.00 13.09
N SER A 11 -28.54 7.86 14.42
CA SER A 11 -28.49 9.02 15.32
C SER A 11 -27.18 9.80 15.20
N GLY A 12 -27.28 11.12 15.01
CA GLY A 12 -26.12 12.02 14.88
C GLY A 12 -25.57 12.16 13.46
N ASP A 13 -26.10 11.43 12.48
CA ASP A 13 -25.79 11.71 11.07
C ASP A 13 -26.52 12.98 10.61
N GLU A 14 -25.88 13.74 9.74
CA GLU A 14 -26.48 14.89 9.07
C GLU A 14 -27.61 14.45 8.13
N PRO A 15 -28.63 15.29 7.90
CA PRO A 15 -29.80 14.92 7.09
C PRO A 15 -29.47 14.42 5.67
N ARG A 16 -28.36 14.87 5.06
CA ARG A 16 -27.95 14.40 3.72
C ARG A 16 -27.44 12.96 3.71
N CYS A 17 -27.09 12.41 4.86
CA CYS A 17 -26.66 11.03 5.02
C CYS A 17 -27.84 10.07 5.26
N ALA A 18 -29.08 10.57 5.19
CA ALA A 18 -30.27 9.74 5.37
C ALA A 18 -30.30 8.59 4.34
N PRO A 19 -30.78 7.38 4.72
CA PRO A 19 -30.72 6.20 3.86
C PRO A 19 -31.48 6.32 2.54
N ASP A 20 -32.50 7.16 2.45
CA ASP A 20 -33.23 7.42 1.22
C ASP A 20 -32.40 8.23 0.19
N LEU A 21 -31.43 9.02 0.67
CA LEU A 21 -30.52 9.82 -0.15
C LEU A 21 -29.20 9.10 -0.41
N THR A 22 -28.63 8.50 0.63
CA THR A 22 -27.32 7.85 0.59
C THR A 22 -27.43 6.44 1.17
N ASN A 23 -27.41 5.43 0.32
CA ASN A 23 -27.50 4.03 0.73
C ASN A 23 -26.53 3.14 -0.06
N SER A 24 -26.49 1.88 0.37
CA SER A 24 -25.72 0.80 -0.23
C SER A 24 -26.62 -0.25 -0.89
N SER A 25 -27.79 0.13 -1.42
CA SER A 25 -28.75 -0.79 -2.04
C SER A 25 -28.12 -1.71 -3.10
N ALA A 26 -27.14 -1.22 -3.85
CA ALA A 26 -26.36 -2.02 -4.81
C ALA A 26 -25.62 -3.22 -4.19
N LEU A 27 -25.33 -3.17 -2.88
CA LEU A 27 -24.66 -4.25 -2.13
C LEU A 27 -25.64 -5.26 -1.52
N ALA A 28 -26.96 -5.05 -1.62
CA ALA A 28 -27.94 -5.96 -1.01
C ALA A 28 -27.75 -7.41 -1.46
N ALA A 29 -27.52 -7.63 -2.77
CA ALA A 29 -27.35 -8.97 -3.34
C ALA A 29 -26.14 -9.73 -2.77
N VAL A 30 -25.07 -9.04 -2.38
CA VAL A 30 -23.85 -9.66 -1.82
C VAL A 30 -23.86 -9.74 -0.30
N ARG A 31 -24.74 -8.98 0.37
CA ARG A 31 -24.87 -8.99 1.84
C ARG A 31 -25.98 -9.91 2.33
N ASN A 32 -27.03 -10.14 1.55
CA ASN A 32 -28.15 -10.97 1.95
C ASN A 32 -27.71 -12.40 2.28
N GLY A 33 -28.13 -12.90 3.44
CA GLY A 33 -27.79 -14.25 3.92
C GLY A 33 -26.39 -14.38 4.52
N THR A 34 -25.63 -13.29 4.64
CA THR A 34 -24.32 -13.30 5.31
C THR A 34 -24.46 -13.12 6.83
N SER A 35 -23.51 -13.65 7.60
CA SER A 35 -23.54 -13.57 9.07
C SER A 35 -23.37 -12.15 9.62
N TYR A 36 -22.78 -11.25 8.83
CA TYR A 36 -22.50 -9.86 9.22
C TYR A 36 -23.62 -8.87 8.82
N ALA A 37 -24.67 -9.34 8.14
CA ALA A 37 -25.82 -8.53 7.73
C ALA A 37 -27.14 -9.07 8.28
N ASP A 38 -28.18 -8.23 8.32
CA ASP A 38 -29.56 -8.63 8.58
C ASP A 38 -30.25 -9.19 7.31
N ALA A 39 -31.54 -9.52 7.40
CA ALA A 39 -32.31 -10.08 6.29
C ALA A 39 -32.52 -9.10 5.12
N ASN A 40 -32.37 -7.80 5.37
CA ASN A 40 -32.49 -6.75 4.36
C ASN A 40 -31.11 -6.37 3.78
N GLY A 41 -30.04 -7.00 4.25
CA GLY A 41 -28.66 -6.75 3.83
C GLY A 41 -27.99 -5.58 4.57
N ASN A 42 -28.64 -5.01 5.59
CA ASN A 42 -28.03 -3.94 6.38
C ASN A 42 -26.91 -4.55 7.23
N LEU A 43 -25.78 -3.85 7.35
CA LEU A 43 -24.72 -4.27 8.24
C LEU A 43 -25.24 -4.29 9.68
N ARG A 44 -24.89 -5.33 10.44
CA ARG A 44 -25.24 -5.45 11.86
C ARG A 44 -24.52 -4.43 12.75
N ILE A 45 -23.42 -3.86 12.26
CA ILE A 45 -22.74 -2.73 12.87
C ILE A 45 -23.32 -1.46 12.26
N GLU A 46 -23.93 -0.63 13.10
CA GLU A 46 -24.49 0.66 12.71
C GLU A 46 -23.40 1.73 12.55
N ARG A 47 -22.51 1.84 13.55
CA ARG A 47 -21.39 2.79 13.58
C ARG A 47 -20.20 2.21 14.34
N VAL A 48 -18.99 2.50 13.86
CA VAL A 48 -17.77 2.29 14.66
C VAL A 48 -17.67 3.43 15.67
N PRO A 49 -17.67 3.14 16.98
CA PRO A 49 -17.68 4.19 18.00
C PRO A 49 -16.42 5.03 17.92
N ASP A 50 -16.58 6.32 18.18
CA ASP A 50 -15.44 7.21 18.37
C ASP A 50 -14.59 6.71 19.53
N ALA A 51 -13.28 6.78 19.36
CA ALA A 51 -12.32 6.47 20.40
C ALA A 51 -11.51 7.72 20.74
N THR A 52 -10.89 7.71 21.91
CA THR A 52 -9.96 8.76 22.30
C THR A 52 -8.67 8.09 22.75
N ASP A 53 -7.57 8.39 22.06
CA ASP A 53 -6.25 7.97 22.50
C ASP A 53 -5.82 8.88 23.66
N THR A 54 -5.83 8.30 24.86
CA THR A 54 -5.38 8.91 26.11
C THR A 54 -4.04 8.33 26.59
N THR A 55 -3.44 7.44 25.80
CA THR A 55 -2.19 6.75 26.20
C THR A 55 -0.99 7.68 26.14
N HIS A 56 -1.08 8.78 25.39
CA HIS A 56 0.02 9.69 25.08
C HIS A 56 1.25 8.98 24.52
N GLN A 57 1.07 7.79 23.94
CA GLN A 57 2.18 6.97 23.45
C GLN A 57 2.92 7.64 22.29
N PHE A 58 2.20 8.38 21.45
CA PHE A 58 2.73 8.98 20.22
C PHE A 58 2.67 10.51 20.19
N THR A 59 1.91 11.13 21.11
CA THR A 59 1.74 12.59 21.21
C THR A 59 1.38 12.98 22.64
N ASP A 60 1.83 14.17 23.07
CA ASP A 60 1.51 14.72 24.39
C ASP A 60 0.05 15.18 24.51
N GLU A 61 -0.67 15.27 23.38
CA GLU A 61 -2.08 15.64 23.34
C GLU A 61 -2.99 14.42 23.29
N THR A 62 -4.16 14.53 23.91
CA THR A 62 -5.24 13.55 23.74
C THR A 62 -5.76 13.62 22.30
N VAL A 63 -5.79 12.50 21.59
CA VAL A 63 -6.25 12.45 20.20
C VAL A 63 -7.64 11.86 20.11
N ALA A 64 -8.60 12.63 19.61
CA ALA A 64 -9.90 12.11 19.23
C ALA A 64 -9.77 11.32 17.91
N LEU A 65 -10.23 10.07 17.94
CA LEU A 65 -10.30 9.16 16.81
C LEU A 65 -11.76 8.99 16.43
N SER A 66 -12.28 9.96 15.67
CA SER A 66 -13.58 9.85 15.04
C SER A 66 -13.43 9.46 13.57
N THR A 67 -14.37 8.65 13.11
CA THR A 67 -14.44 8.29 11.70
C THR A 67 -15.21 9.30 10.86
N ASP A 68 -15.95 10.21 11.51
CA ASP A 68 -16.68 11.36 10.92
C ASP A 68 -17.53 11.01 9.67
N TYR A 69 -18.12 9.83 9.62
CA TYR A 69 -18.91 9.41 8.46
C TYR A 69 -20.32 10.00 8.41
N GLY A 70 -20.77 10.59 9.52
CA GLY A 70 -22.09 11.19 9.63
C GLY A 70 -22.21 12.58 9.01
N VAL A 71 -21.12 13.17 8.49
CA VAL A 71 -21.17 14.51 7.88
C VAL A 71 -21.34 14.45 6.37
N SER A 72 -22.05 15.42 5.82
CA SER A 72 -22.41 15.51 4.40
C SER A 72 -21.19 15.43 3.49
N ALA A 73 -20.08 16.08 3.87
CA ALA A 73 -18.86 16.09 3.08
C ALA A 73 -18.28 14.68 2.85
N ILE A 74 -18.57 13.74 3.73
CA ILE A 74 -18.08 12.36 3.64
C ILE A 74 -19.15 11.43 3.09
N CYS A 75 -20.37 11.44 3.64
CA CYS A 75 -21.40 10.48 3.25
C CYS A 75 -21.88 10.67 1.81
N THR A 76 -21.87 11.91 1.27
CA THR A 76 -22.25 12.16 -0.12
C THR A 76 -21.07 12.05 -1.10
N SER A 77 -19.88 11.70 -0.61
CA SER A 77 -18.70 11.55 -1.46
C SER A 77 -18.71 10.19 -2.18
N GLY A 78 -18.14 10.15 -3.39
CA GLY A 78 -18.02 8.89 -4.13
C GLY A 78 -17.05 7.92 -3.45
N GLY A 79 -17.42 6.64 -3.41
CA GLY A 79 -16.58 5.59 -2.82
C GLY A 79 -15.33 5.26 -3.63
N TYR A 80 -15.39 5.35 -4.96
CA TYR A 80 -14.29 4.97 -5.87
C TYR A 80 -13.60 6.18 -6.52
N PRO A 81 -12.24 6.23 -6.53
CA PRO A 81 -11.34 5.46 -5.66
C PRO A 81 -11.36 6.01 -4.23
N SER A 82 -10.87 5.23 -3.27
CA SER A 82 -10.75 5.71 -1.89
C SER A 82 -9.68 6.80 -1.76
N GLY A 83 -10.10 8.05 -1.50
CA GLY A 83 -9.18 9.17 -1.25
C GLY A 83 -8.32 8.98 0.01
N HIS A 84 -8.87 8.36 1.06
CA HIS A 84 -8.14 8.03 2.28
C HIS A 84 -7.02 7.02 1.99
N THR A 85 -7.32 5.98 1.23
CA THR A 85 -6.32 5.02 0.78
C THR A 85 -5.27 5.70 -0.09
N THR A 86 -5.66 6.55 -1.04
CA THR A 86 -4.71 7.32 -1.86
C THR A 86 -3.72 8.08 -1.00
N LYS A 87 -4.21 8.84 0.00
CA LYS A 87 -3.36 9.61 0.92
C LYS A 87 -2.44 8.71 1.74
N ALA A 88 -2.95 7.58 2.24
CA ALA A 88 -2.16 6.62 3.01
C ALA A 88 -1.03 6.02 2.16
N TYR A 89 -1.32 5.61 0.93
CA TYR A 89 -0.30 5.09 0.01
C TYR A 89 0.70 6.16 -0.42
N GLN A 90 0.28 7.41 -0.67
CA GLN A 90 1.22 8.50 -0.96
C GLN A 90 2.18 8.76 0.20
N ALA A 91 1.66 8.82 1.44
CA ALA A 91 2.48 8.98 2.63
C ALA A 91 3.44 7.78 2.82
N GLY A 92 2.92 6.56 2.72
CA GLY A 92 3.70 5.33 2.85
C GLY A 92 4.79 5.19 1.79
N ILE A 93 4.47 5.41 0.52
CA ILE A 93 5.44 5.38 -0.58
C ILE A 93 6.51 6.46 -0.40
N THR A 94 6.12 7.65 0.08
CA THR A 94 7.07 8.71 0.41
C THR A 94 8.03 8.26 1.51
N LEU A 95 7.51 7.79 2.64
CA LEU A 95 8.35 7.30 3.73
C LEU A 95 9.22 6.11 3.31
N ALA A 96 8.70 5.15 2.54
CA ALA A 96 9.47 4.03 2.01
C ALA A 96 10.57 4.49 1.03
N THR A 97 10.32 5.56 0.26
CA THR A 97 11.36 6.21 -0.55
C THR A 97 12.42 6.87 0.33
N LEU A 98 12.01 7.54 1.42
CA LEU A 98 12.94 8.23 2.32
C LEU A 98 13.69 7.27 3.27
N LEU A 99 13.17 6.05 3.50
CA LEU A 99 13.72 5.03 4.40
C LEU A 99 13.59 3.62 3.80
N PRO A 100 14.32 3.29 2.70
CA PRO A 100 14.26 1.98 2.05
C PRO A 100 14.65 0.83 2.98
N GLU A 101 15.41 1.11 4.03
CA GLU A 101 15.76 0.19 5.10
C GLU A 101 14.53 -0.38 5.81
N LEU A 102 13.37 0.31 5.79
CA LEU A 102 12.11 -0.08 6.42
C LEU A 102 10.93 -0.14 5.42
N ALA A 103 11.22 -0.11 4.12
CA ALA A 103 10.21 0.06 3.08
C ALA A 103 9.07 -0.99 3.11
N PRO A 104 9.33 -2.31 3.20
CA PRO A 104 8.26 -3.31 3.28
C PRO A 104 7.31 -3.09 4.44
N GLU A 105 7.82 -2.79 5.62
CA GLU A 105 7.04 -2.56 6.84
C GLU A 105 6.19 -1.29 6.73
N ILE A 106 6.78 -0.21 6.21
CA ILE A 106 6.07 1.05 5.93
C ILE A 106 4.95 0.83 4.92
N LEU A 107 5.22 0.08 3.84
CA LEU A 107 4.23 -0.23 2.81
C LEU A 107 3.12 -1.15 3.34
N ALA A 108 3.46 -2.14 4.17
CA ALA A 108 2.47 -2.98 4.84
C ALA A 108 1.57 -2.16 5.78
N ARG A 109 2.12 -1.16 6.47
CA ARG A 109 1.33 -0.22 7.28
C ARG A 109 0.43 0.67 6.43
N ALA A 110 0.91 1.14 5.27
CA ALA A 110 0.09 1.89 4.33
C ALA A 110 -1.05 1.05 3.75
N SER A 111 -0.79 -0.23 3.44
CA SER A 111 -1.85 -1.16 3.00
C SER A 111 -2.84 -1.47 4.11
N GLU A 112 -2.40 -1.52 5.37
CA GLU A 112 -3.28 -1.69 6.54
C GLU A 112 -4.22 -0.49 6.71
N ALA A 113 -3.72 0.74 6.52
CA ALA A 113 -4.57 1.93 6.53
C ALA A 113 -5.67 1.87 5.46
N GLY A 114 -5.38 1.31 4.29
CA GLY A 114 -6.37 1.00 3.25
C GLY A 114 -7.34 -0.11 3.67
N ASN A 115 -6.82 -1.21 4.24
CA ASN A 115 -7.62 -2.34 4.72
C ASN A 115 -8.61 -1.92 5.81
N ASN A 116 -8.18 -1.03 6.72
CA ASN A 116 -9.04 -0.48 7.76
C ASN A 116 -10.26 0.24 7.18
N ARG A 117 -10.19 0.77 5.95
CA ARG A 117 -11.36 1.37 5.29
C ARG A 117 -12.42 0.33 4.88
N ILE A 118 -11.99 -0.89 4.56
CA ILE A 118 -12.87 -2.03 4.32
C ILE A 118 -13.48 -2.49 5.64
N VAL A 119 -12.67 -2.62 6.70
CA VAL A 119 -13.14 -3.01 8.03
C VAL A 119 -14.16 -2.02 8.59
N LEU A 120 -13.94 -0.71 8.39
CA LEU A 120 -14.90 0.34 8.75
C LEU A 120 -16.18 0.31 7.89
N GLY A 121 -16.22 -0.48 6.81
CA GLY A 121 -17.39 -0.66 5.95
C GLY A 121 -17.66 0.51 5.01
N VAL A 122 -16.68 1.39 4.78
CA VAL A 122 -16.85 2.63 4.02
C VAL A 122 -16.22 2.61 2.62
N HIS A 123 -15.41 1.60 2.35
CA HIS A 123 -14.83 1.36 1.04
C HIS A 123 -14.88 -0.12 0.70
N SER A 124 -15.17 -0.41 -0.56
CA SER A 124 -15.02 -1.74 -1.12
C SER A 124 -13.54 -2.06 -1.34
N PRO A 125 -13.16 -3.35 -1.47
CA PRO A 125 -11.80 -3.70 -1.87
C PRO A 125 -11.35 -3.05 -3.19
N LEU A 126 -12.25 -2.87 -4.17
CA LEU A 126 -11.94 -2.18 -5.42
C LEU A 126 -11.63 -0.69 -5.20
N ASP A 127 -12.33 -0.02 -4.29
CA ASP A 127 -12.05 1.37 -3.94
C ASP A 127 -10.64 1.53 -3.36
N VAL A 128 -10.22 0.55 -2.54
CA VAL A 128 -8.90 0.52 -1.92
C VAL A 128 -7.81 0.19 -2.96
N ILE A 129 -8.03 -0.78 -3.85
CA ILE A 129 -7.11 -1.04 -4.97
C ILE A 129 -6.98 0.20 -5.86
N GLY A 130 -8.09 0.86 -6.20
CA GLY A 130 -8.11 2.11 -6.95
C GLY A 130 -7.33 3.23 -6.25
N GLY A 131 -7.50 3.37 -4.93
CA GLY A 131 -6.75 4.34 -4.13
C GLY A 131 -5.25 4.07 -4.11
N ARG A 132 -4.85 2.79 -3.99
CA ARG A 132 -3.45 2.36 -4.13
C ARG A 132 -2.88 2.74 -5.50
N ILE A 133 -3.59 2.44 -6.58
CA ILE A 133 -3.18 2.76 -7.95
C ILE A 133 -2.93 4.26 -8.11
N VAL A 134 -3.88 5.09 -7.67
CA VAL A 134 -3.74 6.55 -7.75
C VAL A 134 -2.56 7.05 -6.90
N GLY A 135 -2.40 6.50 -5.69
CA GLY A 135 -1.27 6.85 -4.83
C GLY A 135 0.08 6.54 -5.47
N GLN A 136 0.22 5.35 -6.05
CA GLN A 136 1.43 4.93 -6.77
C GLN A 136 1.72 5.82 -7.99
N ALA A 137 0.73 6.03 -8.84
CA ALA A 137 0.88 6.82 -10.06
C ALA A 137 1.24 8.28 -9.74
N ALA A 138 0.58 8.87 -8.73
CA ALA A 138 0.86 10.25 -8.31
C ALA A 138 2.25 10.41 -7.70
N SER A 139 2.69 9.48 -6.85
CA SER A 139 4.06 9.48 -6.30
C SER A 139 5.11 9.30 -7.40
N ALA A 140 4.90 8.36 -8.33
CA ALA A 140 5.80 8.14 -9.46
C ALA A 140 5.91 9.38 -10.36
N ALA A 141 4.79 10.05 -10.65
CA ALA A 141 4.77 11.29 -11.41
C ALA A 141 5.60 12.39 -10.72
N ARG A 142 5.49 12.51 -9.38
CA ARG A 142 6.31 13.46 -8.62
C ARG A 142 7.80 13.10 -8.64
N TRP A 143 8.15 11.82 -8.54
CA TRP A 143 9.56 11.42 -8.54
C TRP A 143 10.16 11.52 -9.95
N SER A 144 9.32 11.55 -10.98
CA SER A 144 9.75 11.79 -12.35
C SER A 144 10.14 13.26 -12.61
N ASP A 145 9.75 14.20 -11.74
CA ASP A 145 10.17 15.61 -11.80
C ASP A 145 11.55 15.80 -11.15
N PRO A 146 12.62 16.12 -11.92
CA PRO A 146 13.96 16.32 -11.38
C PRO A 146 14.06 17.52 -10.42
N ILE A 147 13.23 18.56 -10.61
CA ILE A 147 13.21 19.72 -9.72
C ILE A 147 12.63 19.30 -8.37
N TYR A 148 11.51 18.58 -8.37
CA TYR A 148 10.93 18.07 -7.13
C TYR A 148 11.90 17.14 -6.39
N ARG A 149 12.58 16.24 -7.10
CA ARG A 149 13.58 15.34 -6.50
C ARG A 149 14.70 16.12 -5.80
N SER A 150 15.36 16.99 -6.54
CA SER A 150 16.54 17.71 -6.04
C SER A 150 16.21 18.79 -5.01
N LYS A 151 15.01 19.38 -5.05
CA LYS A 151 14.62 20.49 -4.16
C LYS A 151 13.75 20.09 -2.98
N VAL A 152 13.12 18.92 -3.01
CA VAL A 152 12.19 18.47 -1.96
C VAL A 152 12.55 17.09 -1.45
N LEU A 153 12.60 16.08 -2.32
CA LEU A 153 12.74 14.69 -1.90
C LEU A 153 14.12 14.39 -1.27
N GLU A 154 15.20 14.79 -1.95
CA GLU A 154 16.58 14.57 -1.48
C GLU A 154 16.90 15.37 -0.20
N PRO A 155 16.53 16.66 -0.07
CA PRO A 155 16.63 17.38 1.20
C PRO A 155 15.83 16.73 2.33
N ALA A 156 14.57 16.34 2.08
CA ALA A 156 13.74 15.69 3.10
C ALA A 156 14.34 14.35 3.56
N ARG A 157 14.94 13.57 2.65
CA ARG A 157 15.67 12.34 3.00
C ARG A 157 16.85 12.67 3.91
N THR A 158 17.64 13.67 3.54
CA THR A 158 18.82 14.09 4.31
C THR A 158 18.43 14.51 5.72
N GLU A 159 17.38 15.33 5.86
CA GLU A 159 16.86 15.76 7.15
C GLU A 159 16.40 14.57 8.02
N LEU A 160 15.57 13.70 7.45
CA LEU A 160 15.03 12.54 8.17
C LEU A 160 16.13 11.56 8.63
N ILE A 161 17.06 11.21 7.74
CA ILE A 161 18.18 10.33 8.08
C ILE A 161 19.05 10.97 9.16
N THR A 162 19.44 12.23 8.99
CA THR A 162 20.25 12.95 9.98
C THR A 162 19.59 12.95 11.36
N TYR A 163 18.28 13.20 11.41
CA TYR A 163 17.52 13.16 12.65
C TYR A 163 17.55 11.77 13.29
N LEU A 164 17.21 10.72 12.52
CA LEU A 164 17.14 9.35 13.04
C LEU A 164 18.50 8.85 13.52
N GLU A 165 19.56 9.08 12.73
CA GLU A 165 20.92 8.65 13.07
C GLU A 165 21.44 9.34 14.34
N ASN A 166 21.16 10.64 14.50
CA ASN A 166 21.49 11.37 15.72
C ASN A 166 20.72 10.86 16.94
N ARG A 167 19.42 10.51 16.77
CA ARG A 167 18.59 10.00 17.87
C ARG A 167 18.96 8.58 18.28
N CYS A 168 19.41 7.74 17.35
CA CYS A 168 19.71 6.33 17.61
C CYS A 168 21.21 6.02 17.79
N GLY A 169 22.10 6.98 17.50
CA GLY A 169 23.55 6.86 17.70
C GLY A 169 24.26 5.94 16.70
N GLY A 170 23.80 5.91 15.44
CA GLY A 170 24.40 5.09 14.38
C GLY A 170 23.65 5.22 13.06
N THR A 171 24.02 4.43 12.04
CA THR A 171 23.32 4.46 10.75
C THR A 171 21.88 3.98 10.87
N VAL A 172 20.97 4.46 10.01
CA VAL A 172 19.57 4.00 9.99
C VAL A 172 19.49 2.48 9.87
N ALA A 173 20.27 1.87 8.97
CA ALA A 173 20.32 0.42 8.80
C ALA A 173 20.80 -0.30 10.07
N GLY A 174 21.85 0.23 10.73
CA GLY A 174 22.34 -0.34 11.98
C GLY A 174 21.34 -0.21 13.13
N CYS A 175 20.59 0.89 13.17
CA CYS A 175 19.55 1.11 14.17
C CYS A 175 18.33 0.22 13.93
N ALA A 176 17.89 0.06 12.68
CA ALA A 176 16.84 -0.87 12.30
C ALA A 176 17.20 -2.33 12.65
N ALA A 177 18.46 -2.72 12.46
CA ALA A 177 18.92 -4.07 12.76
C ALA A 177 19.01 -4.39 14.27
N ARG A 178 19.23 -3.37 15.12
CA ARG A 178 19.31 -3.54 16.59
C ARG A 178 17.99 -3.32 17.31
N GLY A 179 17.06 -2.57 16.71
CA GLY A 179 15.76 -2.29 17.28
C GLY A 179 14.83 -3.49 17.22
N ASP A 180 13.70 -3.39 17.93
CA ASP A 180 12.63 -4.37 17.77
C ASP A 180 12.01 -4.25 16.38
N PRO A 181 11.83 -5.37 15.65
CA PRO A 181 11.12 -5.35 14.38
C PRO A 181 9.73 -4.73 14.53
N TYR A 182 9.27 -4.03 13.50
CA TYR A 182 7.88 -3.62 13.45
C TYR A 182 6.96 -4.84 13.53
N GLN A 183 6.06 -4.84 14.50
CA GLN A 183 5.03 -5.85 14.65
C GLN A 183 3.64 -5.26 14.50
N SER A 184 2.77 -5.93 13.76
CA SER A 184 1.35 -5.60 13.64
C SER A 184 0.53 -6.86 13.73
N ASN A 185 -0.46 -6.88 14.61
CA ASN A 185 -1.41 -7.98 14.72
C ASN A 185 -2.83 -7.41 14.91
N PRO A 186 -3.38 -6.74 13.89
CA PRO A 186 -4.62 -5.97 14.03
C PRO A 186 -5.85 -6.82 14.38
N TYR A 187 -5.81 -8.14 14.14
CA TYR A 187 -6.93 -9.06 14.37
C TYR A 187 -6.63 -10.14 15.42
N GLY A 188 -5.54 -10.04 16.16
CA GLY A 188 -5.16 -11.01 17.18
C GLY A 188 -4.97 -12.43 16.65
N GLY A 189 -4.37 -12.56 15.46
CA GLY A 189 -4.10 -13.84 14.78
C GLY A 189 -5.33 -14.47 14.12
N ARG A 190 -6.43 -13.72 13.98
CA ARG A 190 -7.62 -14.19 13.25
C ARG A 190 -7.46 -13.91 11.76
N SER A 191 -7.70 -14.93 10.94
CA SER A 191 -7.86 -14.75 9.49
C SER A 191 -9.14 -13.97 9.21
N THR A 192 -9.05 -12.87 8.48
CA THR A 192 -10.23 -12.16 7.97
C THR A 192 -10.74 -12.88 6.71
N PRO A 193 -12.04 -12.80 6.38
CA PRO A 193 -12.55 -13.38 5.15
C PRO A 193 -11.85 -12.77 3.93
N ALA A 194 -11.22 -13.64 3.12
CA ALA A 194 -10.41 -13.32 1.93
C ALA A 194 -8.92 -12.91 2.16
N ASP A 195 -8.40 -12.96 3.39
CA ASP A 195 -6.99 -12.61 3.66
C ASP A 195 -6.18 -13.74 4.31
N THR A 196 -4.85 -13.64 4.19
CA THR A 196 -3.87 -14.50 4.90
C THR A 196 -3.74 -14.05 6.37
N ASP A 197 -2.89 -14.72 7.16
CA ASP A 197 -2.49 -14.19 8.47
C ASP A 197 -1.91 -12.77 8.28
N GLU A 198 -2.66 -11.74 8.71
CA GLU A 198 -2.30 -10.32 8.53
C GLU A 198 -1.25 -9.85 9.56
N THR A 199 -0.61 -10.80 10.23
CA THR A 199 0.41 -10.55 11.24
C THR A 199 1.74 -10.19 10.56
N VAL A 200 2.24 -8.99 10.86
CA VAL A 200 3.59 -8.56 10.50
C VAL A 200 4.48 -8.79 11.72
N THR A 201 5.56 -9.54 11.55
CA THR A 201 6.60 -9.76 12.57
C THR A 201 8.00 -9.38 12.12
N ASP A 202 8.18 -9.23 10.81
CA ASP A 202 9.44 -8.97 10.13
C ASP A 202 9.19 -8.47 8.70
N ARG A 203 10.27 -8.28 7.94
CA ARG A 203 10.22 -7.86 6.54
C ARG A 203 9.49 -8.84 5.63
N ALA A 204 9.68 -10.14 5.82
CA ALA A 204 9.11 -11.16 4.95
C ALA A 204 7.59 -11.23 5.11
N SER A 205 7.12 -11.23 6.35
CA SER A 205 5.70 -11.14 6.70
C SER A 205 5.07 -9.81 6.25
N ALA A 206 5.82 -8.70 6.29
CA ALA A 206 5.36 -7.42 5.72
C ALA A 206 5.15 -7.50 4.20
N VAL A 207 6.08 -8.12 3.45
CA VAL A 207 5.92 -8.36 2.01
C VAL A 207 4.72 -9.26 1.74
N SER A 208 4.56 -10.35 2.50
CA SER A 208 3.44 -11.28 2.36
C SER A 208 2.09 -10.58 2.59
N THR A 209 1.98 -9.80 3.67
CA THR A 209 0.77 -9.04 4.03
C THR A 209 0.45 -7.96 2.99
N TYR A 210 1.47 -7.27 2.47
CA TYR A 210 1.26 -6.31 1.39
C TYR A 210 0.78 -7.00 0.10
N GLN A 211 1.35 -8.17 -0.22
CA GLN A 211 1.03 -8.93 -1.41
C GLN A 211 -0.40 -9.49 -1.40
N SER A 212 -0.90 -10.00 -0.27
CA SER A 212 -2.28 -10.52 -0.16
C SER A 212 -3.32 -9.42 -0.45
N ARG A 213 -3.04 -8.20 0.02
CA ARG A 213 -3.88 -7.00 -0.16
C ARG A 213 -3.78 -6.37 -1.56
N LEU A 214 -2.95 -6.88 -2.46
CA LEU A 214 -2.91 -6.38 -3.83
C LEU A 214 -4.20 -6.72 -4.60
N THR A 215 -4.80 -7.85 -4.27
CA THR A 215 -6.01 -8.37 -4.93
C THR A 215 -7.19 -8.52 -3.99
N TYR A 216 -6.97 -8.52 -2.66
CA TYR A 216 -8.02 -8.77 -1.66
C TYR A 216 -8.83 -10.05 -1.95
N GLY A 217 -8.14 -11.09 -2.44
CA GLY A 217 -8.75 -12.38 -2.76
C GLY A 217 -9.61 -12.41 -4.03
N PHE A 218 -9.69 -11.33 -4.81
CA PHE A 218 -10.38 -11.39 -6.11
C PHE A 218 -9.73 -12.42 -7.04
N SER A 219 -10.58 -13.21 -7.70
CA SER A 219 -10.14 -14.07 -8.79
C SER A 219 -9.81 -13.23 -10.04
N PRO A 220 -8.86 -13.67 -10.88
CA PRO A 220 -8.67 -13.10 -12.20
C PRO A 220 -9.97 -13.11 -13.02
N ILE A 221 -10.19 -12.04 -13.78
CA ILE A 221 -11.34 -11.84 -14.68
C ILE A 221 -10.93 -11.85 -16.16
N ASP A 222 -9.62 -11.87 -16.45
CA ASP A 222 -9.01 -11.85 -17.79
C ASP A 222 -7.77 -12.77 -17.83
N ASP A 223 -7.05 -12.79 -18.97
CA ASP A 223 -5.85 -13.60 -19.20
C ASP A 223 -4.74 -13.30 -18.17
N THR A 224 -4.24 -14.34 -17.50
CA THR A 224 -3.19 -14.28 -16.48
C THR A 224 -1.77 -14.45 -17.02
N SER A 225 -1.63 -14.64 -18.34
CA SER A 225 -0.36 -14.94 -19.01
C SER A 225 0.24 -13.76 -19.79
N LEU A 226 -0.37 -12.57 -19.70
CA LEU A 226 0.15 -11.40 -20.40
C LEU A 226 1.53 -11.00 -19.83
N PRO A 227 2.45 -10.57 -20.71
CA PRO A 227 3.79 -10.19 -20.29
C PRO A 227 3.75 -9.05 -19.26
N PRO A 228 4.87 -8.85 -18.54
CA PRO A 228 5.08 -7.65 -17.76
C PRO A 228 4.67 -6.35 -18.45
N SER A 229 3.90 -5.50 -17.76
CA SER A 229 3.53 -4.17 -18.22
C SER A 229 3.80 -3.15 -17.12
N VAL A 230 5.04 -2.65 -17.04
CA VAL A 230 5.43 -1.66 -16.04
C VAL A 230 5.05 -0.26 -16.56
N PRO A 231 4.23 0.52 -15.82
CA PRO A 231 3.86 1.86 -16.25
C PRO A 231 5.06 2.79 -16.42
N ALA A 232 4.99 3.69 -17.40
CA ALA A 232 6.01 4.73 -17.58
C ALA A 232 6.21 5.55 -16.30
N GLY A 233 7.47 5.83 -15.95
CA GLY A 233 7.85 6.55 -14.73
C GLY A 233 7.78 5.73 -13.44
N ALA A 234 7.22 4.51 -13.43
CA ALA A 234 7.14 3.69 -12.21
C ALA A 234 8.53 3.31 -11.67
N ALA A 235 9.54 3.18 -12.54
CA ALA A 235 10.93 2.95 -12.15
C ALA A 235 11.47 4.03 -11.18
N ASN A 236 10.90 5.25 -11.20
CA ASN A 236 11.30 6.31 -10.30
C ASN A 236 10.90 6.05 -8.84
N LEU A 237 9.95 5.15 -8.59
CA LEU A 237 9.61 4.70 -7.23
C LEU A 237 10.75 3.95 -6.56
N LEU A 238 11.71 3.40 -7.32
CA LEU A 238 12.85 2.65 -6.78
C LEU A 238 14.16 3.45 -6.73
N LEU A 239 14.13 4.77 -6.93
CA LEU A 239 15.34 5.61 -7.03
C LEU A 239 16.24 5.52 -5.80
N THR A 240 15.68 5.50 -4.60
CA THR A 240 16.45 5.46 -3.36
C THR A 240 16.74 4.04 -2.88
N THR A 241 15.92 3.06 -3.28
CA THR A 241 16.17 1.64 -3.03
C THR A 241 17.34 1.13 -3.88
N PHE A 242 17.38 1.52 -5.16
CA PHE A 242 18.39 1.09 -6.12
C PHE A 242 18.99 2.29 -6.88
N PRO A 243 19.75 3.15 -6.19
CA PRO A 243 20.31 4.36 -6.77
C PRO A 243 21.38 4.09 -7.85
N THR A 244 22.02 2.92 -7.81
CA THR A 244 23.07 2.52 -8.76
C THR A 244 22.54 1.83 -10.02
N LEU A 245 21.28 1.40 -10.03
CA LEU A 245 20.67 0.77 -11.20
C LEU A 245 20.27 1.82 -12.25
N SER A 246 20.23 1.45 -13.52
CA SER A 246 19.62 2.28 -14.58
C SER A 246 18.09 2.31 -14.46
N GLU A 247 17.43 3.16 -15.24
CA GLU A 247 15.96 3.17 -15.31
C GLU A 247 15.42 1.84 -15.86
N GLU A 248 16.06 1.29 -16.88
CA GLU A 248 15.71 0.00 -17.48
C GLU A 248 15.86 -1.14 -16.47
N GLN A 249 16.94 -1.11 -15.68
CA GLN A 249 17.17 -2.10 -14.62
C GLN A 249 16.13 -1.99 -13.51
N ARG A 250 15.79 -0.77 -13.03
CA ARG A 250 14.69 -0.57 -12.06
C ARG A 250 13.35 -1.02 -12.62
N THR A 251 13.09 -0.76 -13.91
CA THR A 251 11.89 -1.24 -14.61
C THR A 251 11.84 -2.77 -14.61
N SER A 252 12.98 -3.43 -14.87
CA SER A 252 13.09 -4.89 -14.82
C SER A 252 12.84 -5.47 -13.43
N VAL A 253 13.27 -4.79 -12.35
CA VAL A 253 12.96 -5.20 -10.97
C VAL A 253 11.45 -5.16 -10.70
N LEU A 254 10.77 -4.08 -11.12
CA LEU A 254 9.30 -4.00 -11.02
C LEU A 254 8.62 -5.09 -11.85
N ALA A 255 9.13 -5.35 -13.06
CA ALA A 255 8.60 -6.36 -13.96
C ALA A 255 8.67 -7.78 -13.37
N GLN A 256 9.76 -8.11 -12.66
CA GLN A 256 10.00 -9.41 -12.05
C GLN A 256 9.26 -9.63 -10.73
N THR A 257 8.79 -8.57 -10.08
CA THR A 257 8.14 -8.63 -8.76
C THR A 257 6.63 -8.38 -8.80
N GLN A 258 6.09 -7.89 -9.91
CA GLN A 258 4.66 -7.63 -10.07
C GLN A 258 3.79 -8.90 -10.05
N LEU A 259 2.49 -8.70 -9.89
CA LEU A 259 1.49 -9.75 -10.04
C LEU A 259 1.35 -10.26 -11.49
N ALA A 260 0.85 -11.49 -11.62
CA ALA A 260 0.27 -11.96 -12.88
C ALA A 260 -0.83 -11.00 -13.38
N SER A 261 -1.06 -10.98 -14.68
CA SER A 261 -2.13 -10.16 -15.28
C SER A 261 -3.52 -10.68 -14.96
N GLY A 262 -4.54 -9.93 -15.36
CA GLY A 262 -5.92 -10.39 -15.42
C GLY A 262 -6.74 -10.18 -14.16
N TYR A 263 -6.19 -9.55 -13.12
CA TYR A 263 -6.95 -9.17 -11.93
C TYR A 263 -7.83 -7.92 -12.19
N PRO A 264 -8.90 -7.71 -11.40
CA PRO A 264 -9.71 -6.49 -11.51
C PRO A 264 -8.86 -5.23 -11.47
N LEU A 265 -9.17 -4.27 -12.36
CA LEU A 265 -8.44 -3.02 -12.57
C LEU A 265 -7.04 -3.18 -13.21
N ASP A 266 -6.64 -4.38 -13.62
CA ASP A 266 -5.52 -4.56 -14.54
C ASP A 266 -5.90 -4.06 -15.95
N LEU A 267 -5.16 -3.07 -16.44
CA LEU A 267 -5.39 -2.46 -17.75
C LEU A 267 -4.50 -3.07 -18.85
N THR A 268 -3.71 -4.11 -18.54
CA THR A 268 -2.78 -4.72 -19.52
C THR A 268 -3.50 -5.16 -20.80
N VAL A 269 -4.69 -5.77 -20.69
CA VAL A 269 -5.46 -6.26 -21.84
C VAL A 269 -5.95 -5.14 -22.78
N THR A 270 -6.17 -3.94 -22.24
CA THR A 270 -6.58 -2.75 -23.01
C THR A 270 -5.40 -1.88 -23.42
N GLY A 271 -4.16 -2.31 -23.15
CA GLY A 271 -2.93 -1.55 -23.40
C GLY A 271 -2.71 -0.37 -22.46
N GLY A 272 -3.47 -0.28 -21.37
CA GLY A 272 -3.33 0.78 -20.37
C GLY A 272 -2.21 0.52 -19.34
N PRO A 273 -1.89 1.52 -18.50
CA PRO A 273 -0.82 1.40 -17.51
C PRO A 273 -1.22 0.47 -16.36
N ALA A 274 -0.56 -0.67 -16.23
CA ALA A 274 -0.91 -1.72 -15.26
C ALA A 274 -0.37 -1.47 -13.83
N TRP A 275 -0.66 -0.29 -13.26
CA TRP A 275 -0.30 0.07 -11.88
C TRP A 275 -0.82 -0.93 -10.84
N GLN A 276 -1.98 -1.54 -11.10
CA GLN A 276 -2.57 -2.56 -10.23
C GLN A 276 -1.59 -3.69 -9.91
N ARG A 277 -0.76 -4.08 -10.89
CA ARG A 277 0.16 -5.23 -10.80
C ARG A 277 1.37 -4.96 -9.92
N LEU A 278 1.73 -3.69 -9.67
CA LEU A 278 2.97 -3.35 -8.96
C LEU A 278 2.97 -3.83 -7.50
N ASN A 279 3.92 -4.70 -7.19
CA ASN A 279 4.23 -5.14 -5.83
C ASN A 279 5.45 -4.38 -5.28
N LEU A 280 5.22 -3.17 -4.77
CA LEU A 280 6.30 -2.31 -4.28
C LEU A 280 7.02 -2.89 -3.05
N ALA A 281 6.34 -3.63 -2.18
CA ALA A 281 6.99 -4.24 -1.02
C ALA A 281 8.00 -5.32 -1.45
N ALA A 282 7.66 -6.15 -2.43
CA ALA A 282 8.58 -7.12 -3.02
C ALA A 282 9.72 -6.41 -3.77
N ALA A 283 9.41 -5.41 -4.60
CA ALA A 283 10.43 -4.67 -5.35
C ALA A 283 11.43 -3.95 -4.44
N MET A 284 10.94 -3.26 -3.40
CA MET A 284 11.76 -2.49 -2.46
C MET A 284 12.51 -3.36 -1.42
N SER A 285 12.30 -4.68 -1.44
CA SER A 285 13.04 -5.65 -0.62
C SER A 285 13.88 -6.62 -1.45
N ALA A 286 14.00 -6.36 -2.75
CA ALA A 286 14.63 -7.29 -3.67
C ALA A 286 16.16 -7.34 -3.51
N THR A 287 16.71 -8.56 -3.54
CA THR A 287 18.12 -8.80 -3.86
C THR A 287 18.25 -8.91 -5.37
N VAL A 288 18.91 -7.93 -5.98
CA VAL A 288 19.04 -7.79 -7.44
C VAL A 288 20.46 -8.15 -7.87
N ARG A 289 20.61 -9.08 -8.80
CA ARG A 289 21.91 -9.39 -9.43
C ARG A 289 22.02 -8.67 -10.76
N ILE A 290 23.13 -7.98 -11.01
CA ILE A 290 23.49 -7.49 -12.34
C ILE A 290 24.22 -8.62 -13.07
N ASN A 291 23.66 -9.07 -14.18
CA ASN A 291 24.21 -10.12 -15.03
C ASN A 291 25.34 -9.58 -15.90
N HIS A 292 26.17 -10.47 -16.46
CA HIS A 292 27.28 -10.10 -17.35
C HIS A 292 26.86 -9.22 -18.54
N ASP A 293 25.65 -9.40 -19.08
CA ASP A 293 25.11 -8.62 -20.20
C ASP A 293 24.50 -7.26 -19.77
N GLY A 294 24.59 -6.90 -18.49
CA GLY A 294 24.03 -5.68 -17.92
C GLY A 294 22.54 -5.77 -17.58
N THR A 295 21.86 -6.88 -17.90
CA THR A 295 20.49 -7.11 -17.42
C THR A 295 20.49 -7.39 -15.93
N VAL A 296 19.32 -7.33 -15.30
CA VAL A 296 19.18 -7.63 -13.87
C VAL A 296 18.20 -8.75 -13.60
N THR A 297 18.50 -9.55 -12.58
CA THR A 297 17.64 -10.63 -12.09
C THR A 297 17.34 -10.43 -10.61
N VAL A 298 16.06 -10.46 -10.24
CA VAL A 298 15.63 -10.52 -8.85
C VAL A 298 15.80 -11.95 -8.35
N THR A 299 16.58 -12.12 -7.30
CA THR A 299 16.98 -13.45 -6.78
C THR A 299 16.27 -13.81 -5.49
N ASN A 300 15.83 -12.81 -4.73
CA ASN A 300 15.05 -12.96 -3.51
C ASN A 300 14.27 -11.68 -3.21
N THR A 301 13.22 -11.77 -2.40
CA THR A 301 12.47 -10.63 -1.84
C THR A 301 12.22 -10.85 -0.35
N GLY A 302 11.75 -9.83 0.38
CA GLY A 302 11.53 -9.90 1.83
C GLY A 302 12.79 -9.71 2.68
N GLY A 303 13.96 -9.51 2.06
CA GLY A 303 15.22 -9.18 2.73
C GLY A 303 15.52 -7.68 2.76
N GLN A 304 16.74 -7.34 3.19
CA GLN A 304 17.27 -6.00 2.93
C GLN A 304 17.57 -5.87 1.43
N ALA A 305 17.14 -4.76 0.81
CA ALA A 305 17.43 -4.52 -0.59
C ALA A 305 18.93 -4.42 -0.83
N SER A 306 19.41 -5.09 -1.86
CA SER A 306 20.84 -5.13 -2.19
C SER A 306 21.08 -5.37 -3.67
N VAL A 307 22.13 -4.77 -4.22
CA VAL A 307 22.61 -5.04 -5.58
C VAL A 307 23.88 -5.89 -5.49
N LEU A 308 23.85 -7.06 -6.12
CA LEU A 308 24.98 -7.96 -6.25
C LEU A 308 25.58 -7.81 -7.65
N GLU A 309 26.89 -7.67 -7.73
CA GLU A 309 27.59 -7.75 -9.01
C GLU A 309 27.96 -9.20 -9.33
N ASP A 310 27.97 -9.54 -10.62
CA ASP A 310 28.50 -10.82 -11.09
C ASP A 310 29.99 -10.95 -10.70
N PRO A 311 30.39 -12.00 -9.94
CA PRO A 311 31.79 -12.21 -9.55
C PRO A 311 32.77 -12.24 -10.71
N ASP A 312 32.32 -12.60 -11.93
CA ASP A 312 33.17 -12.68 -13.11
C ASP A 312 33.30 -11.36 -13.87
N ARG A 313 32.45 -10.36 -13.59
CA ARG A 313 32.58 -9.00 -14.15
C ARG A 313 33.81 -8.27 -13.60
N LEU A 314 34.09 -8.43 -12.32
CA LEU A 314 35.26 -7.83 -11.64
C LEU A 314 36.61 -8.43 -12.07
N LYS A 315 36.60 -9.58 -12.75
CA LYS A 315 37.83 -10.22 -13.26
C LYS A 315 38.29 -9.69 -14.61
N GLY A 316 37.41 -9.02 -15.37
CA GLY A 316 37.71 -8.50 -16.71
C GLY A 316 38.35 -7.11 -16.75
N GLU A 317 38.29 -6.33 -15.66
CA GLU A 317 38.83 -4.96 -15.61
C GLU A 317 40.31 -4.89 -15.17
N ASN A 318 40.90 -6.00 -14.73
CA ASN A 318 42.30 -6.06 -14.24
C ASN A 318 43.31 -6.64 -15.25
N THR A 319 42.96 -6.70 -16.54
CA THR A 319 43.83 -7.24 -17.60
C THR A 319 44.05 -6.29 -18.79
N GLY A 320 43.89 -4.98 -18.60
CA GLY A 320 44.13 -3.94 -19.62
C GLY A 320 45.39 -3.14 -19.39
#